data_AF-A0A4P7DSS6-F1
#
_entry.id   AF-A0A4P7DSS6-F1
#
_cell.length_a   1.000
_cell.length_b   1.000
_cell.length_c   1.000
_cell.angle_alpha   90.00
_cell.angle_beta   90.00
_cell.angle_gamma   90.00
#
_symmetry.space_group_name_H-M   'P 1'
#
loop_
_entity.id
_entity.type
_entity.pdbx_description
1 polymer ?
#
loop_
_entity_poly.entity_id
_entity_poly.type
_entity_poly.pdbx_seq_one_letter_code
_entity_poly.pdbx_strand_id
1 'polypeptide(L)' 'MIVITDSNIIFSALITPNGIVSQILKSKSKLQFFAPSYLFEEVNRHLAKIEEFSPFIKVS' A
#
# COMPACT_ATOMS: atom_id res chain seq x y z
N MET A 1 16.70 4.89 -5.26
CA MET A 1 16.70 3.62 -4.53
C MET A 1 15.56 2.79 -5.06
N ILE A 2 15.83 1.56 -5.48
CA ILE A 2 14.80 0.65 -5.98
C ILE A 2 14.20 -0.05 -4.76
N VAL A 3 12.89 0.03 -4.62
CA VAL A 3 12.13 -0.67 -3.58
C VAL A 3 11.32 -1.76 -4.26
N ILE A 4 11.64 -3.01 -3.94
CA ILE A 4 10.82 -4.15 -4.31
C ILE A 4 9.85 -4.37 -3.15
N THR A 5 8.56 -4.14 -3.39
CA THR A 5 7.55 -4.14 -2.32
C THR A 5 6.81 -5.46 -2.28
N ASP A 6 6.65 -6.01 -1.08
CA ASP A 6 5.70 -7.09 -0.81
C ASP A 6 4.28 -6.52 -0.61
N SER A 7 3.26 -7.35 -0.84
CA SER A 7 1.85 -7.00 -0.72
C SER A 7 1.52 -6.49 0.68
N ASN A 8 2.09 -7.12 1.72
CA ASN A 8 1.94 -6.74 3.12
C ASN A 8 2.42 -5.31 3.44
N ILE A 9 3.47 -4.84 2.77
CA ILE A 9 3.99 -3.47 2.97
C ILE A 9 3.02 -2.45 2.38
N ILE A 10 2.42 -2.76 1.23
CA ILE A 10 1.38 -1.93 0.62
C ILE A 10 0.11 -1.97 1.48
N PHE A 11 -0.32 -3.16 1.94
CA PHE A 11 -1.50 -3.31 2.80
C PHE A 11 -1.36 -2.50 4.09
N SER A 12 -0.22 -2.61 4.77
CA SER A 12 0.04 -1.86 6.00
C SER A 12 -0.03 -0.34 5.77
N ALA A 13 0.49 0.13 4.64
CA ALA A 13 0.44 1.55 4.27
C ALA A 13 -0.97 2.03 3.92
N LEU A 14 -1.78 1.19 3.27
CA LEU A 14 -3.17 1.50 2.90
C LEU A 14 -4.11 1.46 4.11
N ILE A 15 -3.93 0.49 5.02
CA ILE A 15 -4.70 0.36 6.26
C ILE A 15 -4.37 1.51 7.21
N THR A 16 -3.08 1.85 7.35
CA THR A 16 -2.62 2.92 8.25
C THR A 16 -1.93 4.05 7.45
N PRO A 17 -2.69 4.93 6.79
CA PRO A 17 -2.15 5.95 5.88
C PRO A 17 -1.34 7.06 6.57
N ASN A 18 -1.38 7.15 7.90
CA ASN A 18 -0.55 8.03 8.73
C ASN A 18 0.57 7.29 9.49
N GLY A 19 0.71 5.98 9.27
CA GLY A 19 1.74 5.16 9.90
C GLY A 19 3.12 5.37 9.29
N ILE A 20 4.15 4.92 10.01
CA ILE A 20 5.57 5.04 9.62
C ILE A 20 5.80 4.47 8.21
N VAL A 21 5.21 3.31 7.88
CA VAL A 21 5.32 2.70 6.55
C VAL A 21 4.80 3.63 5.46
N SER A 22 3.60 4.19 5.63
CA SER A 22 3.01 5.14 4.68
C SER A 22 3.86 6.41 4.54
N GLN A 23 4.38 6.95 5.64
CA GLN A 23 5.26 8.13 5.62
C GLN A 23 6.57 7.86 4.86
N ILE A 24 7.18 6.69 5.04
CA ILE A 24 8.38 6.27 4.31
C ILE A 24 8.07 6.13 2.82
N LEU A 25 6.96 5.48 2.45
CA LEU A 25 6.54 5.32 1.05
C LEU A 25 6.18 6.66 0.39
N LYS A 26 5.60 7.61 1.14
CA LYS A 26 5.29 8.98 0.68
C LYS A 26 6.51 9.89 0.60
N SER A 27 7.66 9.47 1.11
CA SER A 27 8.88 10.27 1.09
C SER A 27 9.32 10.54 -0.35
N LYS A 28 9.12 11.77 -0.80
CA LYS A 28 9.20 12.20 -2.21
C LYS A 28 10.57 12.08 -2.87
N SER A 29 11.63 11.72 -2.14
CA SER A 29 12.97 12.10 -2.59
C SER A 29 13.70 11.14 -3.52
N LYS A 30 13.36 9.84 -3.66
CA LYS A 30 14.09 8.91 -4.59
C LYS A 30 13.60 7.45 -4.68
N LEU A 31 12.40 7.10 -4.24
CA LEU A 31 11.93 5.70 -4.26
C LEU A 31 11.33 5.36 -5.63
N GLN A 32 11.88 4.35 -6.29
CA GLN A 32 11.26 3.70 -7.45
C GLN A 32 10.66 2.38 -6.99
N PHE A 33 9.35 2.23 -7.18
CA PHE A 33 8.64 1.02 -6.76
C PHE A 33 8.58 0.02 -7.90
N PHE A 34 8.96 -1.22 -7.60
CA PHE A 34 8.82 -2.35 -8.49
C PHE A 34 8.06 -3.46 -7.76
N ALA A 35 7.03 -3.96 -8.41
CA ALA A 35 6.27 -5.10 -7.94
C ALA A 35 5.84 -5.93 -9.16
N PRO A 36 5.78 -7.27 -9.03
CA PRO A 36 5.17 -8.12 -10.02
C PRO A 36 3.68 -7.79 -10.21
N SER A 37 3.14 -8.05 -11.40
CA SER A 37 1.72 -7.78 -11.71
C SER A 37 0.74 -8.50 -10.79
N TYR A 38 1.09 -9.70 -10.28
CA TYR A 38 0.25 -10.45 -9.33
C TYR A 38 -0.06 -9.66 -8.06
N LEU A 39 0.82 -8.72 -7.67
CA LEU A 39 0.65 -7.93 -6.46
C LEU A 39 -0.60 -7.03 -6.57
N PHE A 40 -0.94 -6.57 -7.77
CA PHE A 40 -2.19 -5.85 -8.03
C PHE A 40 -3.41 -6.77 -7.86
N GLU A 41 -3.34 -8.01 -8.32
CA GLU A 41 -4.43 -8.97 -8.11
C GLU A 41 -4.64 -9.27 -6.63
N GLU A 42 -3.56 -9.34 -5.85
CA GLU A 42 -3.61 -9.56 -4.42
C GLU A 42 -4.23 -8.37 -3.66
N VAL A 43 -3.87 -7.14 -4.04
CA VAL A 43 -4.50 -5.91 -3.52
C VAL A 43 -5.99 -5.89 -3.85
N ASN A 44 -6.37 -6.16 -5.10
CA ASN A 44 -7.78 -6.17 -5.52
C ASN A 44 -8.58 -7.23 -4.77
N ARG A 45 -8.02 -8.42 -4.56
CA ARG A 45 -8.68 -9.52 -3.82
C ARG A 45 -8.93 -9.16 -2.36
N HIS A 46 -8.04 -8.38 -1.74
CA HIS A 46 -8.13 -8.00 -0.34
C HIS A 46 -8.67 -6.59 -0.11
N LEU A 47 -9.04 -5.87 -1.18
CA LEU A 47 -9.46 -4.47 -1.13
C LEU A 47 -10.61 -4.25 -0.14
N ALA A 48 -11.63 -5.10 -0.16
CA ALA A 48 -12.76 -5.01 0.76
C ALA A 48 -12.34 -5.10 2.26
N LYS A 49 -11.34 -5.91 2.58
CA LYS A 49 -10.79 -5.99 3.95
C LYS A 49 -9.95 -4.75 4.27
N ILE A 50 -9.15 -4.30 3.31
CA ILE A 50 -8.35 -3.07 3.48
C ILE A 50 -9.26 -1.87 3.73
N GLU A 51 -10.40 -1.79 3.05
CA GLU A 51 -11.44 -0.77 3.26
C GLU A 51 -12.08 -0.87 4.65
N GLU A 52 -12.40 -2.07 5.11
CA GLU A 52 -12.96 -2.30 6.45
C GLU A 52 -12.02 -1.79 7.57
N PHE A 53 -10.71 -2.01 7.41
CA PHE A 53 -9.71 -1.63 8.41
C PHE A 53 -9.10 -0.23 8.19
N SER A 54 -9.28 0.37 7.01
CA SER A 54 -8.72 1.69 6.69
C SER A 54 -9.73 2.80 6.97
N PRO A 55 -9.40 3.80 7.80
CA PRO A 55 -10.33 4.89 8.14
C PRO A 55 -10.66 5.84 6.97
N PHE A 56 -10.08 5.65 5.77
CA PHE A 56 -10.15 6.63 4.67
C PHE A 56 -10.58 6.09 3.31
N ILE A 57 -10.83 4.79 3.14
CA ILE A 57 -11.29 4.25 1.85
C ILE A 57 -12.79 3.99 1.93
N LYS A 58 -13.57 5.08 1.85
CA LYS A 58 -14.96 4.99 1.37
C LYS A 58 -14.95 5.39 -0.09
N VAL A 59 -14.92 4.41 -0.99
CA VAL A 59 -15.21 4.66 -2.39
C VAL A 59 -16.68 5.11 -2.45
N SER A 60 -16.87 6.38 -2.82
CA SER A 60 -18.17 7.01 -3.03
C SER A 60 -18.80 6.53 -4.33
#